data_AF-A0A6M2DG70-F1
#
_entry.id   AF-A0A6M2DG70-F1
#
_cell.length_a   1.000
_cell.length_b   1.000
_cell.length_c   1.000
_cell.angle_alpha   90.00
_cell.angle_beta   90.00
_cell.angle_gamma   90.00
#
_symmetry.space_group_name_H-M   'P 1'
#
loop_
_entity.id
_entity.type
_entity.pdbx_description
1 polymer ?
#
loop_
_entity_poly.entity_id
_entity_poly.type
_entity_poly.pdbx_seq_one_letter_code
_entity_poly.pdbx_strand_id
1 'polypeptide(L)'
;MADPSQDPEVIKFRAERTAALRQKFLKEIHNPYRHASGEGGYLFDPAIQRYMAMKATYWDNFKVTPKSSKVFLFMTLFPIMGFAYLLNKEKSYKENLYRTGQVAYADRRFKFL
;
A
#
# COMPACT_ATOMS: atom_id res chain seq x y z
N MET A 1 -14.70 8.59 -28.85
CA MET A 1 -15.52 8.20 -27.67
C MET A 1 -15.59 9.41 -26.77
N ALA A 2 -16.77 10.01 -26.57
CA ALA A 2 -16.93 11.11 -25.62
C ALA A 2 -16.58 10.61 -24.22
N ASP A 3 -15.84 11.40 -23.45
CA ASP A 3 -15.47 11.03 -22.09
C ASP A 3 -16.74 10.95 -21.22
N PRO A 4 -17.10 9.79 -20.65
CA PRO A 4 -18.29 9.64 -19.81
C PRO A 4 -18.23 10.49 -18.54
N SER A 5 -17.08 11.11 -18.22
CA SER A 5 -16.95 12.08 -17.13
C SER A 5 -17.65 13.42 -17.40
N GLN A 6 -17.84 13.78 -18.67
CA GLN A 6 -18.42 15.05 -19.11
C GLN A 6 -19.93 14.96 -19.39
N ASP A 7 -20.52 13.77 -19.18
CA ASP A 7 -21.95 13.59 -19.34
C ASP A 7 -22.71 14.37 -18.24
N PRO A 8 -23.54 15.37 -18.61
CA PRO A 8 -24.26 16.19 -17.65
C PRO A 8 -25.19 15.38 -16.74
N GLU A 9 -25.70 14.22 -17.19
CA GLU A 9 -26.57 13.37 -16.37
C GLU A 9 -25.79 12.66 -15.26
N VAL A 10 -24.59 12.16 -15.57
CA VAL A 10 -23.70 11.50 -14.61
C VAL A 10 -23.24 12.49 -13.53
N ILE A 11 -22.96 13.74 -13.91
CA ILE A 11 -22.56 14.80 -12.97
C ILE A 11 -23.69 15.10 -11.99
N LYS A 12 -24.92 15.27 -12.49
CA LYS A 12 -26.10 15.51 -11.65
C LYS A 12 -26.34 14.36 -10.67
N PHE A 13 -26.31 13.12 -11.16
CA PHE A 13 -26.49 11.94 -10.32
C PHE A 13 -25.46 11.85 -9.18
N ARG A 14 -24.18 12.12 -9.46
CA ARG A 14 -23.11 12.14 -8.44
C ARG A 14 -23.32 13.24 -7.42
N ALA A 15 -23.71 14.43 -7.87
CA ALA A 15 -23.99 15.57 -7.00
C ALA A 15 -25.17 15.25 -6.07
N GLU A 16 -26.26 14.70 -6.61
CA GLU A 16 -27.45 14.29 -5.85
C GLU A 16 -27.12 13.23 -4.78
N ARG A 17 -26.36 12.18 -5.13
CA ARG A 17 -25.94 11.17 -4.15
C ARG A 17 -25.07 11.77 -3.04
N THR A 18 -24.14 12.65 -3.40
CA THR A 18 -23.25 13.30 -2.43
C THR A 18 -24.03 14.22 -1.50
N ALA A 19 -24.98 14.98 -2.03
CA ALA A 19 -25.89 15.82 -1.26
C ALA A 19 -26.74 14.99 -0.29
N ALA A 20 -27.31 13.86 -0.76
CA ALA A 20 -28.10 12.97 0.08
C ALA A 20 -27.29 12.35 1.22
N LEU A 21 -26.05 11.89 0.95
CA LEU A 21 -25.16 11.35 1.99
C LEU A 21 -24.74 12.43 2.99
N ARG A 22 -24.43 13.64 2.52
CA ARG A 22 -24.09 14.77 3.38
C ARG A 22 -25.26 15.17 4.27
N GLN A 23 -26.48 15.23 3.74
CA GLN A 23 -27.69 15.52 4.51
C GLN A 23 -27.90 14.47 5.61
N LYS A 24 -27.73 13.18 5.31
CA LYS A 24 -27.79 12.11 6.32
C LYS A 24 -26.75 12.31 7.41
N PHE A 25 -25.50 12.57 7.04
CA PHE A 25 -24.40 12.81 7.98
C PHE A 25 -24.67 14.02 8.89
N LEU A 26 -25.08 15.15 8.31
CA LEU A 26 -25.40 16.37 9.06
C LEU A 26 -26.58 16.14 10.03
N LYS A 27 -27.63 15.44 9.58
CA LYS A 27 -28.78 15.09 10.42
C LYS A 27 -28.36 14.28 11.65
N GLU A 28 -27.48 13.30 11.45
CA GLU A 28 -27.02 12.42 12.53
C GLU A 28 -26.04 13.10 13.48
N ILE A 29 -25.15 13.97 12.98
CA ILE A 29 -24.20 14.70 13.82
C ILE A 29 -24.85 15.79 14.65
N HIS A 30 -25.78 16.55 14.05
CA HIS A 30 -26.45 17.65 14.72
C HIS A 30 -27.62 17.21 15.61
N ASN A 31 -27.88 15.90 15.73
CA ASN A 31 -28.90 15.38 16.64
C ASN A 31 -28.44 15.48 18.11
N PRO A 32 -29.07 16.34 18.94
CA PRO A 32 -28.64 16.56 20.33
C PRO A 32 -28.88 15.34 21.22
N TYR A 33 -29.91 14.53 20.94
CA TYR A 33 -30.24 13.35 21.73
C TYR A 33 -29.21 12.24 21.60
N ARG A 34 -28.44 12.23 20.51
CA ARG A 34 -27.37 11.25 20.28
C ARG A 34 -26.14 11.49 21.14
N HIS A 35 -25.87 12.75 21.48
CA HIS A 35 -24.76 13.11 22.37
C HIS A 35 -25.18 13.10 23.84
N ALA A 36 -26.48 13.30 24.11
CA ALA A 36 -27.03 13.34 25.47
C ALA A 36 -27.21 11.95 26.12
N SER A 37 -27.36 10.88 25.35
CA SER A 37 -27.63 9.52 25.87
C SER A 37 -26.41 8.80 26.45
N GLY A 38 -25.23 9.42 26.51
CA GLY A 38 -23.99 8.79 27.03
C GLY A 38 -23.40 7.71 26.11
N GLU A 39 -24.14 7.26 25.09
CA GLU A 39 -23.68 6.43 23.97
C GLU A 39 -23.05 7.25 22.83
N GLY A 40 -22.83 8.55 23.06
CA GLY A 40 -22.33 9.54 22.10
C GLY A 40 -20.87 9.32 21.69
N GLY A 41 -20.62 8.25 20.94
CA GLY A 41 -19.33 7.95 20.31
C GLY A 41 -19.22 8.48 18.88
N TYR A 42 -18.49 7.74 18.05
CA TYR A 42 -18.31 8.05 16.64
C TYR A 42 -19.57 7.74 15.82
N LEU A 43 -19.82 8.50 14.74
CA LEU A 43 -20.87 8.15 13.78
C LEU A 43 -20.40 6.94 12.95
N PHE A 44 -21.15 5.85 13.04
CA PHE A 44 -20.90 4.66 12.25
C PHE A 44 -21.14 4.92 10.76
N ASP A 45 -20.10 4.75 9.95
CA ASP A 45 -20.22 4.82 8.49
C ASP A 45 -20.21 3.40 7.89
N PRO A 46 -21.33 2.93 7.30
CA PRO A 46 -21.40 1.63 6.66
C PRO A 46 -20.50 1.53 5.41
N ALA A 47 -20.10 2.63 4.79
CA ALA A 47 -19.15 2.61 3.68
C ALA A 47 -17.73 2.26 4.16
N ILE A 48 -17.29 2.86 5.27
CA ILE A 48 -16.00 2.55 5.89
C ILE A 48 -15.98 1.10 6.38
N GLN A 49 -17.04 0.65 7.05
CA GLN A 49 -17.13 -0.73 7.53
C GLN A 49 -17.04 -1.74 6.37
N ARG A 50 -17.75 -1.49 5.26
CA ARG A 50 -17.67 -2.35 4.06
C ARG A 50 -16.27 -2.38 3.46
N TYR A 51 -15.58 -1.23 3.42
CA TYR A 51 -14.20 -1.17 2.95
C TYR A 51 -13.24 -1.96 3.86
N MET A 52 -13.40 -1.84 5.18
CA MET A 52 -12.64 -2.62 6.15
C MET A 52 -12.91 -4.12 6.01
N ALA A 53 -14.17 -4.51 5.87
CA ALA A 53 -14.57 -5.90 5.64
C ALA A 53 -13.96 -6.45 4.35
N MET A 54 -14.01 -5.69 3.25
CA MET A 54 -13.39 -6.06 1.97
C MET A 54 -11.88 -6.29 2.09
N LYS A 55 -11.18 -5.49 2.89
CA LYS A 55 -9.75 -5.69 3.17
C LYS A 55 -9.49 -6.95 3.99
N ALA A 56 -10.33 -7.20 5.00
CA ALA A 56 -10.21 -8.38 5.85
C ALA A 56 -10.45 -9.68 5.06
N THR A 57 -11.45 -9.70 4.17
CA THR A 57 -11.81 -10.86 3.35
C THR A 57 -11.11 -10.89 1.99
N TYR A 58 -10.02 -10.14 1.84
CA TYR A 58 -9.28 -10.04 0.58
C TYR A 58 -8.77 -11.41 0.11
N TRP A 59 -8.26 -12.22 1.04
CA TRP A 59 -7.71 -13.55 0.75
C TRP A 59 -8.77 -14.53 0.27
N ASP A 60 -9.98 -14.48 0.85
CA ASP A 60 -11.09 -15.37 0.47
C ASP A 60 -11.55 -15.14 -0.98
N ASN A 61 -11.34 -13.92 -1.49
CA ASN A 61 -11.74 -13.51 -2.83
C ASN A 61 -10.56 -13.43 -3.81
N PHE A 62 -9.36 -13.83 -3.39
CA PHE A 62 -8.16 -13.76 -4.23
C PHE A 62 -8.22 -14.81 -5.34
N LYS A 63 -8.07 -14.36 -6.59
CA LYS A 63 -7.97 -15.23 -7.77
C LYS A 63 -6.60 -15.07 -8.41
N VAL A 64 -5.92 -16.18 -8.60
CA VAL A 64 -4.62 -16.21 -9.27
C VAL A 64 -4.82 -15.85 -10.74
N THR A 65 -4.31 -14.69 -11.14
CA THR A 65 -4.30 -14.24 -12.53
C THR A 65 -2.85 -14.18 -13.03
N PRO A 66 -2.59 -14.34 -14.34
CA PRO A 66 -1.23 -14.20 -14.88
C PRO A 66 -0.58 -12.85 -14.51
N LYS A 67 -1.39 -11.79 -14.39
CA LYS A 67 -0.92 -10.46 -13.96
C LYS A 67 -0.49 -10.46 -12.48
N SER A 68 -1.31 -11.03 -11.58
CA SER A 68 -0.96 -11.08 -10.15
C SER A 68 0.28 -11.93 -9.90
N SER A 69 0.41 -13.07 -10.59
CA SER A 69 1.57 -13.96 -10.44
C SER A 69 2.86 -13.31 -10.92
N LYS A 70 2.83 -12.56 -12.04
CA LYS A 70 4.01 -11.81 -12.50
C LYS A 70 4.45 -10.76 -11.48
N VAL A 71 3.50 -9.98 -10.94
CA VAL A 71 3.80 -8.95 -9.92
C VAL A 71 4.43 -9.60 -8.69
N PHE A 72 3.87 -10.70 -8.21
CA PHE A 72 4.41 -11.43 -7.06
C PHE A 72 5.83 -11.96 -7.33
N LEU A 73 6.04 -12.58 -8.50
CA LEU A 73 7.34 -13.12 -8.88
C LEU A 73 8.40 -12.02 -8.97
N PHE A 74 8.10 -10.90 -9.63
CA PHE A 74 9.04 -9.78 -9.72
C PHE A 74 9.29 -9.15 -8.35
N MET A 75 8.25 -8.91 -7.55
CA MET A 75 8.41 -8.26 -6.25
C MET A 75 9.19 -9.12 -5.25
N THR A 76 9.17 -10.44 -5.41
CA THR A 76 9.92 -11.36 -4.55
C THR A 76 11.31 -11.65 -5.10
N LEU A 77 11.42 -12.03 -6.36
CA LEU A 77 12.66 -12.51 -6.96
C LEU A 77 13.64 -11.37 -7.26
N PHE A 78 13.15 -10.20 -7.70
CA PHE A 78 14.00 -9.06 -8.03
C PHE A 78 14.86 -8.56 -6.86
N PRO A 79 14.33 -8.30 -5.65
CA PRO A 79 15.16 -7.86 -4.53
C PRO A 79 16.15 -8.94 -4.08
N ILE A 80 15.77 -10.22 -4.13
CA ILE A 80 16.66 -11.34 -3.77
C ILE A 80 17.85 -11.39 -4.72
N MET A 81 17.59 -11.38 -6.04
CA MET A 81 18.65 -11.42 -7.04
C MET A 81 19.50 -10.15 -7.01
N GLY A 82 18.87 -8.98 -6.84
CA GLY A 82 19.57 -7.70 -6.74
C GLY A 82 20.52 -7.66 -5.55
N PHE A 83 20.05 -8.11 -4.37
CA PHE A 83 20.88 -8.17 -3.18
C PHE A 83 22.04 -9.17 -3.32
N ALA A 84 21.78 -10.36 -3.86
CA ALA A 84 22.81 -11.36 -4.12
C ALA A 84 23.88 -10.84 -5.09
N TYR A 85 23.48 -10.12 -6.14
CA TYR A 85 24.41 -9.51 -7.09
C TYR A 85 25.28 -8.43 -6.43
N LEU A 86 24.68 -7.55 -5.63
CA LEU A 86 25.42 -6.50 -4.91
C LEU A 86 26.46 -7.09 -3.94
N LEU A 87 26.08 -8.13 -3.19
CA LEU A 87 27.00 -8.83 -2.29
C LEU A 87 28.18 -9.44 -3.04
N ASN A 88 27.91 -10.15 -4.15
CA ASN A 88 28.98 -10.74 -4.96
C ASN A 88 29.91 -9.67 -5.55
N LYS A 89 29.34 -8.57 -6.05
CA LYS A 89 30.11 -7.45 -6.59
C LYS A 89 31.02 -6.82 -5.53
N GLU A 90 30.50 -6.56 -4.33
CA GLU A 90 31.30 -6.04 -3.23
C GLU A 90 32.40 -7.00 -2.79
N LYS A 91 32.09 -8.30 -2.70
CA LYS A 91 33.06 -9.33 -2.35
C LYS A 91 34.21 -9.36 -3.35
N SER A 92 33.91 -9.49 -4.64
CA SER A 92 34.94 -9.54 -5.69
C SER A 92 35.76 -8.25 -5.75
N TYR A 93 35.13 -7.09 -5.54
CA TYR A 93 35.84 -5.82 -5.48
C TYR A 93 36.85 -5.77 -4.32
N LYS A 94 36.40 -6.14 -3.11
CA LYS A 94 37.26 -6.18 -1.91
C LYS A 94 38.40 -7.19 -2.07
N GLU A 95 38.12 -8.39 -2.59
CA GLU A 95 39.14 -9.41 -2.87
C GLU A 95 40.20 -8.92 -3.86
N ASN A 96 39.78 -8.20 -4.91
CA ASN A 96 40.72 -7.62 -5.87
C ASN A 96 41.63 -6.56 -5.24
N LEU A 97 41.07 -5.68 -4.41
CA LEU A 97 41.84 -4.68 -3.65
C LEU A 97 42.89 -5.33 -2.74
N TYR A 98 42.54 -6.44 -2.10
CA TYR A 98 43.48 -7.18 -1.24
C TYR A 98 44.57 -7.90 -2.04
N ARG A 99 44.24 -8.46 -3.21
CA ARG A 99 45.20 -9.19 -4.07
C ARG A 99 46.19 -8.27 -4.77
N THR A 100 45.74 -7.08 -5.16
CA THR A 100 46.59 -6.05 -5.79
C THR A 100 47.44 -5.27 -4.80
N GLY A 101 47.22 -5.46 -3.48
CA GLY A 101 47.96 -4.75 -2.45
C GLY A 101 47.56 -3.28 -2.29
N GLN A 102 46.48 -2.84 -2.94
CA GLN A 102 45.98 -1.46 -2.81
C GLN A 102 45.52 -1.13 -1.38
N VAL A 103 45.15 -2.16 -0.60
CA VAL A 103 44.83 -2.02 0.82
C VAL A 103 45.95 -2.66 1.65
N ALA A 104 46.59 -1.84 2.50
CA ALA A 104 47.62 -2.30 3.41
C ALA A 104 47.09 -3.38 4.36
N TYR A 105 47.96 -4.30 4.78
CA TYR A 105 47.56 -5.40 5.65
C TYR A 105 47.00 -4.92 7.01
N ALA A 106 47.42 -3.74 7.49
CA ALA A 106 46.93 -3.14 8.72
C ALA A 106 45.45 -2.68 8.64
N ASP A 107 44.98 -2.26 7.46
CA ASP A 107 43.65 -1.65 7.27
C ASP A 107 42.54 -2.67 6.97
N ARG A 108 42.84 -3.97 7.03
CA ARG A 108 41.89 -5.05 6.74
C ARG A 108 40.96 -5.29 7.93
N ARG A 109 39.64 -5.12 7.73
CA ARG A 109 38.64 -5.22 8.82
C ARG A 109 38.52 -6.60 9.50
N PHE A 110 38.87 -7.70 8.81
CA PHE A 110 38.79 -9.07 9.34
C PHE A 110 40.13 -9.80 9.18
N LYS A 111 41.18 -9.27 9.82
CA LYS A 111 42.54 -9.80 9.68
C LYS A 111 42.81 -11.07 10.50
N PHE A 112 42.11 -11.25 11.62
CA PHE A 112 42.41 -12.26 12.66
C PHE A 112 41.25 -13.21 12.95
N LEU A 113 40.22 -13.19 12.10
CA LEU A 113 39.07 -14.11 12.16
C LEU A 113 39.23 -15.19 11.10
#